data_AF-A0A958U2H8-F1
#
_entry.id   AF-A0A958U2H8-F1
#
_cell.length_a   1.000
_cell.length_b   1.000
_cell.length_c   1.000
_cell.angle_alpha   90.00
_cell.angle_beta   90.00
_cell.angle_gamma   90.00
#
_symmetry.space_group_name_H-M   'P 1'
#
loop_
_entity.id
_entity.type
_entity.pdbx_description
1 polymer ?
#
loop_
_entity_poly.entity_id
_entity_poly.type
_entity_poly.pdbx_seq_one_letter_code
_entity_poly.pdbx_strand_id
1 'polypeptide(L)'
;MYSTVAKFQTTYANQWYFVTHEQLSLEPKLEFTALLDYLGLTYTKRVQEKIRTTTNSKEVDEHHRNSQENIKTWKKRLSSEEIRYIKAKTSNVWPHFYGEPDWE
;
A
#
# COMPACT_ATOMS: atom_id res chain seq x y z
N MET A 1 12.96 3.88 10.02
CA MET A 1 12.05 4.61 9.10
C MET A 1 10.59 4.31 9.41
N TYR A 2 10.13 3.05 9.44
CA TYR A 2 8.74 2.69 9.78
C TYR A 2 8.33 2.94 11.25
N SER A 3 9.25 2.81 12.21
CA SER A 3 8.99 3.20 13.61
C SER A 3 8.66 4.70 13.75
N THR A 4 9.23 5.55 12.89
CA THR A 4 8.89 6.98 12.81
C THR A 4 7.46 7.16 12.29
N VAL A 5 7.05 6.38 11.29
CA VAL A 5 5.69 6.43 10.73
C VAL A 5 4.66 6.05 11.80
N ALA A 6 4.90 5.00 12.58
CA ALA A 6 4.01 4.61 13.69
C ALA A 6 3.88 5.73 14.75
N LYS A 7 5.00 6.40 15.06
CA LYS A 7 4.98 7.58 15.94
C LYS A 7 4.15 8.72 15.36
N PHE A 8 4.25 8.98 14.05
CA PHE A 8 3.46 10.01 13.39
C PHE A 8 1.98 9.66 13.31
N GLN A 9 1.63 8.39 13.09
CA GLN A 9 0.24 7.93 13.17
C GLN A 9 -0.37 8.25 14.54
N THR A 10 0.39 8.05 15.62
CA THR A 10 -0.07 8.38 16.97
C THR A 10 -0.14 9.89 17.20
N THR A 11 0.87 10.64 16.74
CA THR A 11 1.02 12.08 17.03
C THR A 11 0.07 12.95 16.19
N TYR A 12 -0.19 12.55 14.95
CA TYR A 12 -0.93 13.32 13.95
C TYR A 12 -2.17 12.58 13.43
N ALA A 13 -2.70 11.63 14.21
CA ALA A 13 -3.85 10.78 13.82
C ALA A 13 -5.03 11.58 13.21
N ASN A 14 -5.28 12.78 13.73
CA ASN A 14 -6.40 13.63 13.33
C ASN A 14 -6.04 14.68 12.27
N GLN A 15 -4.76 14.80 11.90
CA GLN A 15 -4.24 15.85 11.01
C GLN A 15 -3.67 15.32 9.71
N TRP A 16 -3.27 14.04 9.68
CA TRP A 16 -2.67 13.41 8.52
C TRP A 16 -3.51 12.21 8.08
N TYR A 17 -3.63 12.03 6.77
CA TYR A 17 -4.26 10.85 6.19
C TYR A 17 -3.18 9.81 5.88
N PHE A 18 -3.15 8.73 6.67
CA PHE A 18 -2.18 7.66 6.50
C PHE A 18 -2.72 6.58 5.58
N VAL A 19 -1.90 6.20 4.60
CA VAL A 19 -2.19 5.11 3.65
C VAL A 19 -0.98 4.21 3.51
N THR A 20 -1.22 2.92 3.31
CA THR A 20 -0.18 1.96 2.91
C THR A 20 -0.17 1.78 1.40
N HIS A 21 0.96 1.29 0.87
CA HIS A 21 1.04 0.96 -0.56
C HIS A 21 0.07 -0.16 -0.93
N GLU A 22 -0.17 -1.07 0.01
CA GLU A 22 -1.05 -2.23 -0.11
C GLU A 22 -2.51 -1.80 -0.21
N GLN A 23 -2.98 -0.86 0.62
CA GLN A 23 -4.33 -0.29 0.53
C GLN A 23 -4.56 0.33 -0.86
N LEU A 24 -3.66 1.24 -1.26
CA LEU A 24 -3.74 1.92 -2.57
C LEU A 24 -3.68 0.95 -3.75
N SER A 25 -3.00 -0.18 -3.60
CA SER A 25 -2.87 -1.19 -4.65
C SER A 25 -4.05 -2.15 -4.69
N LEU A 26 -4.64 -2.48 -3.54
CA LEU A 26 -5.76 -3.41 -3.43
C LEU A 26 -7.07 -2.76 -3.90
N GLU A 27 -7.37 -1.57 -3.40
CA GLU A 27 -8.60 -0.83 -3.73
C GLU A 27 -8.30 0.59 -4.24
N PRO A 28 -7.56 0.75 -5.37
CA PRO A 28 -7.07 2.05 -5.83
C PRO A 28 -8.19 3.07 -5.99
N LYS A 29 -9.35 2.66 -6.54
CA LYS A 29 -10.47 3.59 -6.73
C LYS A 29 -10.98 4.13 -5.39
N LEU A 30 -11.17 3.26 -4.40
CA LEU A 30 -11.69 3.64 -3.08
C LEU A 30 -10.70 4.56 -2.36
N GLU A 31 -9.45 4.11 -2.27
CA GLU A 31 -8.41 4.75 -1.45
C GLU A 31 -7.95 6.09 -2.03
N PHE A 32 -7.79 6.20 -3.36
CA PHE A 32 -7.46 7.49 -3.97
C PHE A 32 -8.63 8.48 -3.89
N THR A 33 -9.88 8.01 -3.91
CA THR A 33 -11.04 8.91 -3.70
C THR A 33 -10.98 9.50 -2.29
N ALA A 34 -10.85 8.65 -1.26
CA ALA A 34 -10.78 9.09 0.13
C ALA A 34 -9.58 10.01 0.39
N LEU A 35 -8.41 9.71 -0.18
CA LEU A 35 -7.22 10.56 -0.09
C LEU A 35 -7.44 11.94 -0.74
N LEU A 36 -8.00 11.98 -1.94
CA LEU A 36 -8.22 13.25 -2.64
C LEU A 36 -9.30 14.09 -1.96
N ASP A 37 -10.36 13.46 -1.47
CA ASP A 37 -11.41 14.13 -0.70
C ASP A 37 -10.84 14.73 0.59
N TYR A 38 -9.97 13.99 1.30
CA TYR A 38 -9.26 14.49 2.47
C TYR A 38 -8.40 15.73 2.16
N LEU A 39 -7.77 15.76 0.99
CA LEU A 39 -6.94 16.88 0.53
C LEU A 39 -7.75 18.03 -0.09
N GLY A 40 -9.07 17.90 -0.21
CA GLY A 40 -9.93 18.89 -0.87
C GLY A 40 -9.72 18.95 -2.38
N LEU A 41 -9.26 17.86 -3.00
CA LEU A 41 -8.98 17.76 -4.43
C LEU A 41 -10.11 17.02 -5.17
N THR A 42 -10.53 17.55 -6.32
CA THR A 42 -11.63 16.95 -7.08
C THR A 42 -11.23 15.63 -7.77
N TYR A 43 -11.98 14.56 -7.49
CA TYR A 43 -11.83 13.27 -8.15
C TYR A 43 -12.48 13.24 -9.55
N THR A 44 -11.82 13.89 -10.52
CA THR A 44 -12.33 14.02 -11.89
C THR A 44 -12.25 12.71 -12.69
N LYS A 45 -13.02 12.61 -13.78
CA LYS A 45 -12.94 11.48 -14.74
C LYS A 45 -11.53 11.27 -15.31
N ARG A 46 -10.77 12.34 -15.52
CA ARG A 46 -9.38 12.26 -16.00
C ARG A 46 -8.47 11.59 -14.98
N VAL A 47 -8.64 11.91 -13.70
CA VAL A 47 -7.88 11.31 -12.60
C VAL A 47 -8.26 9.84 -12.44
N GLN A 48 -9.55 9.53 -12.46
CA GLN A 48 -10.06 8.15 -12.43
C GLN A 48 -9.43 7.30 -13.53
N GLU A 49 -9.42 7.81 -14.77
CA GLU A 49 -8.87 7.07 -15.89
C GLU A 49 -7.34 6.91 -15.78
N LYS A 50 -6.64 7.93 -15.26
CA LYS A 50 -5.19 7.83 -15.03
C LYS A 50 -4.86 6.79 -13.97
N ILE A 51 -5.59 6.75 -12.86
CA ILE A 51 -5.41 5.71 -11.83
C ILE A 51 -5.71 4.35 -12.44
N ARG A 52 -6.87 4.18 -13.09
CA ARG A 52 -7.27 2.91 -13.71
C ARG A 52 -6.23 2.36 -14.68
N THR A 53 -5.70 3.21 -15.56
CA THR A 53 -4.73 2.82 -16.60
C THR A 53 -3.36 2.47 -16.02
N THR A 54 -2.93 3.18 -14.97
CA THR A 54 -1.63 2.92 -14.32
C THR A 54 -1.66 1.73 -13.37
N THR A 55 -2.80 1.47 -12.69
CA THR A 55 -2.91 0.40 -11.69
C THR A 55 -3.44 -0.94 -12.23
N ASN A 56 -4.01 -0.97 -13.44
CA ASN A 56 -4.51 -2.19 -14.10
C ASN A 56 -3.82 -2.49 -15.43
N SER A 57 -2.61 -1.97 -15.64
CA SER A 57 -1.90 -2.23 -16.89
C SER A 57 -1.45 -3.68 -16.99
N LYS A 58 -1.63 -4.25 -18.18
CA LYS A 58 -1.07 -5.57 -18.54
C LYS A 58 0.40 -5.46 -18.93
N GLU A 59 0.80 -4.32 -19.47
CA GLU A 59 2.18 -4.02 -19.81
C GLU A 59 2.86 -3.36 -18.61
N VAL A 60 4.00 -3.92 -18.21
CA VAL A 60 4.76 -3.43 -17.06
C VAL A 60 5.83 -2.47 -17.55
N ASP A 61 5.73 -1.22 -17.11
CA ASP A 61 6.77 -0.21 -17.30
C ASP A 61 7.03 0.56 -15.98
N GLU A 62 7.76 1.66 -16.06
CA GLU A 62 8.09 2.51 -14.92
C GLU A 62 6.85 2.98 -14.12
N HIS A 63 5.72 3.23 -14.79
CA HIS A 63 4.51 3.83 -14.22
C HIS A 63 3.24 2.96 -14.34
N HIS A 64 3.29 1.89 -15.15
CA HIS A 64 2.15 1.05 -15.46
C HIS A 64 2.40 -0.37 -14.98
N ARG A 65 1.47 -0.94 -14.20
CA ARG A 65 1.46 -2.36 -13.80
C ARG A 65 0.12 -2.75 -13.18
N ASN A 66 -0.16 -4.04 -13.08
CA ASN A 66 -1.23 -4.52 -12.22
C ASN A 66 -0.79 -4.42 -10.75
N SER A 67 -1.32 -3.43 -10.03
CA SER A 67 -0.90 -3.11 -8.66
C SER A 67 -1.28 -4.21 -7.67
N GLN A 68 -2.45 -4.85 -7.85
CA GLN A 68 -2.91 -5.95 -6.99
C GLN A 68 -2.01 -7.18 -7.09
N GLU A 69 -1.58 -7.54 -8.30
CA GLU A 69 -0.64 -8.66 -8.48
C GLU A 69 0.77 -8.31 -7.97
N ASN A 70 1.16 -7.04 -8.09
CA ASN A 70 2.48 -6.59 -7.69
C ASN A 70 2.70 -6.70 -6.18
N ILE A 71 1.72 -6.33 -5.35
CA ILE A 71 1.87 -6.35 -3.88
C ILE A 71 2.10 -7.75 -3.30
N LYS A 72 1.72 -8.81 -4.03
CA LYS A 72 1.94 -10.22 -3.61
C LYS A 72 3.18 -10.86 -4.25
N THR A 73 3.90 -10.14 -5.11
CA THR A 73 4.98 -10.72 -5.92
C THR A 73 6.15 -11.21 -5.06
N TRP A 74 6.44 -10.55 -3.94
CA TRP A 74 7.50 -10.99 -3.02
C TRP A 74 7.23 -12.37 -2.42
N LYS A 75 5.96 -12.72 -2.15
CA LYS A 75 5.56 -14.05 -1.65
C LYS A 75 5.87 -15.18 -2.64
N LYS A 76 5.92 -14.85 -3.94
CA LYS A 76 6.30 -15.79 -5.01
C LYS A 76 7.82 -15.88 -5.20
N ARG A 77 8.57 -14.89 -4.74
CA ARG A 77 10.04 -14.79 -4.94
C ARG A 77 10.84 -15.31 -3.75
N LEU A 78 10.25 -15.30 -2.57
CA LEU A 78 10.89 -15.75 -1.34
C LEU A 78 10.36 -17.12 -0.95
N SER A 79 11.25 -17.96 -0.44
CA SER A 79 10.89 -19.20 0.23
C SER A 79 10.18 -18.92 1.56
N SER A 80 9.39 -19.88 2.04
CA SER A 80 8.71 -19.76 3.34
C SER A 80 9.68 -19.54 4.51
N GLU A 81 10.93 -20.03 4.39
CA GLU A 81 11.97 -19.79 5.40
C GLU A 81 12.45 -18.35 5.40
N GLU A 82 12.69 -17.76 4.22
CA GLU A 82 13.04 -16.34 4.09
C GLU A 82 11.90 -15.44 4.59
N ILE A 83 10.65 -15.78 4.28
CA ILE A 83 9.49 -15.04 4.79
C ILE A 83 9.45 -15.07 6.32
N ARG A 84 9.60 -16.25 6.93
CA ARG A 84 9.66 -16.40 8.40
C ARG A 84 10.83 -15.62 9.00
N TYR A 85 11.99 -15.68 8.35
CA TYR A 85 13.18 -14.96 8.80
C TYR A 85 12.94 -13.44 8.79
N ILE A 86 12.38 -12.89 7.70
CA ILE A 86 12.03 -11.47 7.60
C ILE A 86 11.01 -11.09 8.66
N LYS A 87 9.92 -11.87 8.81
CA LYS A 87 8.88 -11.65 9.83
C LYS A 87 9.45 -11.57 11.24
N ALA A 88 10.36 -12.49 11.58
CA ALA A 88 11.02 -12.49 12.88
C ALA A 88 11.90 -11.25 13.06
N LYS A 89 12.66 -10.86 12.03
CA LYS A 89 13.57 -9.71 12.06
C LYS A 89 12.87 -8.36 12.05
N THR A 90 11.63 -8.28 11.56
CA THR A 90 10.82 -7.05 11.54
C THR A 90 9.74 -7.01 12.63
N SER A 91 9.76 -7.97 13.57
CA SER A 91 8.74 -8.15 14.63
C SER A 91 8.51 -6.94 15.52
N ASN A 92 9.50 -6.07 15.64
CA ASN A 92 9.40 -4.81 16.39
C ASN A 92 8.61 -3.72 15.64
N VAL A 93 8.23 -3.94 14.38
CA VAL A 93 7.61 -2.92 13.52
C VAL A 93 6.39 -3.44 12.77
N TRP A 94 6.46 -4.63 12.15
CA TRP A 94 5.38 -5.11 11.31
C TRP A 94 4.01 -5.20 11.99
N PRO A 95 3.88 -5.53 13.31
CA PRO A 95 2.57 -5.62 13.96
C PRO A 95 1.80 -4.30 14.03
N HIS A 96 2.46 -3.16 13.78
CA HIS A 96 1.79 -1.86 13.73
C HIS A 96 1.05 -1.62 12.40
N PHE A 97 1.36 -2.38 11.35
CA PHE A 97 0.90 -2.12 9.99
C PHE A 97 0.25 -3.33 9.31
N TYR A 98 0.61 -4.54 9.74
CA TYR A 98 0.20 -5.79 9.11
C TYR A 98 -0.32 -6.78 10.16
N GLY A 99 -1.27 -7.63 9.77
CA GLY A 99 -1.75 -8.74 10.56
C GLY A 99 -1.04 -10.05 10.22
N GLU A 100 -1.33 -11.10 10.99
CA GLU A 100 -0.88 -12.46 10.71
C GLU A 100 -1.22 -12.94 9.28
N PRO A 101 -2.44 -12.70 8.74
CA PRO A 101 -2.80 -13.12 7.38
C PRO A 101 -1.97 -12.46 6.27
N ASP A 102 -1.36 -11.30 6.52
CA ASP A 102 -0.52 -10.63 5.53
C ASP A 102 0.80 -11.38 5.27
N TRP A 103 1.19 -12.29 6.16
CA TRP A 103 2.39 -13.11 6.03
C TRP A 103 2.17 -14.48 5.36
N GLU A 104 0.92 -14.86 5.12
CA GLU A 104 0.53 -16.14 4.50
C GLU A 104 0.52 -16.11 2.96
#